data_AF-A0A9E0AUL5-F1
#
_entry.id   AF-A0A9E0AUL5-F1
#
_cell.length_a   1.000
_cell.length_b   1.000
_cell.length_c   1.000
_cell.angle_alpha   90.00
_cell.angle_beta   90.00
_cell.angle_gamma   90.00
#
_symmetry.space_group_name_H-M   'P 1'
#
loop_
_entity.id
_entity.type
_entity.pdbx_description
1 polymer ?
#
loop_
_entity_poly.entity_id
_entity_poly.type
_entity_poly.pdbx_seq_one_letter_code
_entity_poly.pdbx_strand_id
1 'polypeptide(L)' 'MSNEGKSFWAFLGGVAIGALLGILFAPAKGEETREKMADAARDWSERAKRKAEDLRDTVNGKTAG' A
#
# COMPACT_ATOMS: atom_id res chain seq x y z
N MET A 1 -2.68 -25.23 -16.54
CA MET A 1 -2.07 -23.88 -16.45
C MET A 1 -1.62 -23.73 -15.00
N SER A 2 -0.32 -23.64 -14.74
CA SER A 2 0.26 -23.72 -13.37
C SER A 2 1.09 -22.48 -13.01
N ASN A 3 0.91 -21.39 -13.76
CA ASN A 3 1.81 -20.22 -13.71
C ASN A 3 1.36 -19.15 -12.71
N GLU A 4 0.12 -19.16 -12.20
CA GLU A 4 -0.31 -18.20 -11.16
C GLU A 4 0.42 -18.40 -9.81
N GLY A 5 0.63 -19.65 -9.38
CA GLY A 5 1.28 -19.92 -8.10
C GLY A 5 2.73 -19.43 -8.07
N LYS A 6 3.46 -19.57 -9.17
CA LYS A 6 4.89 -19.22 -9.25
C LYS A 6 5.11 -17.71 -9.16
N SER A 7 4.23 -16.90 -9.74
CA SER A 7 4.31 -15.43 -9.68
C SER A 7 4.02 -14.90 -8.27
N PHE A 8 3.06 -15.51 -7.56
CA PHE A 8 2.76 -15.14 -6.18
C PHE A 8 3.94 -15.44 -5.25
N TRP A 9 4.55 -16.62 -5.37
CA TRP A 9 5.74 -16.98 -4.59
C TRP A 9 6.95 -16.11 -4.90
N ALA A 10 7.15 -15.74 -6.17
CA ALA A 10 8.23 -14.83 -6.57
C ALA A 10 8.04 -13.42 -5.98
N PHE A 11 6.81 -12.91 -5.98
CA PHE A 11 6.49 -11.63 -5.35
C PHE A 11 6.73 -11.68 -3.83
N LEU A 12 6.26 -12.72 -3.16
CA LEU A 12 6.42 -12.85 -1.71
C LEU A 12 7.90 -12.97 -1.31
N GLY A 13 8.69 -13.71 -2.08
CA GLY A 13 10.14 -13.78 -1.91
C GLY A 13 10.83 -12.44 -2.11
N GLY A 14 10.43 -11.68 -3.13
CA GLY A 14 10.96 -10.33 -3.37
C GLY A 14 10.61 -9.34 -2.25
N VAL A 15 9.37 -9.37 -1.77
CA VAL A 15 8.92 -8.52 -0.64
C VAL A 15 9.66 -8.88 0.64
N ALA A 16 9.85 -10.16 0.94
CA ALA A 16 10.58 -10.59 2.13
C ALA A 16 12.03 -10.09 2.13
N ILE A 17 12.75 -10.27 1.02
CA ILE A 17 14.13 -9.79 0.88
C ILE A 17 14.17 -8.26 0.95
N GLY A 18 13.25 -7.57 0.27
CA GLY A 18 13.17 -6.11 0.30
C GLY A 18 12.88 -5.55 1.69
N ALA A 19 12.00 -6.19 2.46
CA ALA A 19 11.67 -5.79 3.83
C ALA A 19 12.86 -6.01 4.78
N LEU A 20 13.54 -7.15 4.69
CA LEU A 20 14.73 -7.42 5.49
C LEU A 20 15.84 -6.39 5.23
N LEU A 21 16.09 -6.07 3.96
CA LEU A 21 17.08 -5.06 3.58
C LEU A 21 16.62 -3.64 3.98
N GLY A 22 15.34 -3.31 3.81
CA GLY A 22 14.78 -2.01 4.19
C GLY A 22 14.84 -1.76 5.70
N ILE A 23 14.53 -2.78 6.50
CA ILE A 23 14.65 -2.72 7.98
C ILE A 23 16.12 -2.62 8.40
N LEU A 24 17.02 -3.37 7.75
CA LEU A 24 18.45 -3.33 8.06
C LEU A 24 19.10 -1.98 7.71
N PHE A 25 18.74 -1.38 6.57
CA PHE A 25 19.31 -0.12 6.11
C PHE A 25 18.64 1.13 6.70
N ALA A 26 17.37 1.03 7.11
CA ALA A 26 16.64 2.16 7.70
C ALA A 26 15.91 1.75 8.99
N PRO A 27 16.64 1.51 10.10
CA PRO A 27 16.03 1.54 11.42
C PRO A 27 15.72 2.99 11.77
N ALA A 28 14.48 3.43 11.54
CA ALA A 28 14.05 4.77 11.87
C ALA A 28 14.15 5.01 13.41
N LYS A 29 14.88 6.03 13.83
CA LYS A 29 14.93 6.47 15.24
C LYS A 29 13.60 7.14 15.61
N GLY A 30 12.94 6.57 16.62
CA GLY A 30 11.50 6.68 16.88
C GLY A 30 10.98 7.96 17.55
N GLU A 31 11.55 9.14 17.29
CA GLU A 31 10.96 10.41 17.74
C GLU A 31 10.36 11.20 16.57
N GLU A 32 11.15 11.51 15.54
CA GLU A 32 10.70 12.29 14.38
C GLU A 32 9.75 11.51 13.44
N THR A 33 9.84 10.17 13.46
CA THR A 33 9.04 9.30 12.60
C THR A 33 7.59 9.19 13.07
N ARG A 34 7.33 9.34 14.38
CA ARG A 34 5.96 9.17 14.91
C ARG A 34 5.03 10.31 14.46
N GLU A 35 5.55 11.52 14.46
CA GLU A 35 4.82 12.72 14.00
C GLU A 35 4.67 12.71 12.47
N LYS A 36 5.76 12.47 11.74
CA LYS A 36 5.73 12.41 10.26
C LYS A 36 4.89 11.26 9.72
N MET A 37 4.85 10.11 10.39
CA MET A 37 3.99 8.99 9.98
C MET A 37 2.53 9.23 10.32
N ALA A 38 2.20 9.93 11.41
CA ALA A 38 0.81 10.27 11.71
C ALA A 38 0.25 11.21 10.62
N ASP A 39 0.99 12.24 10.24
CA ASP A 39 0.58 13.16 9.18
C ASP A 39 0.55 12.49 7.80
N ALA A 40 1.60 11.74 7.45
CA ALA A 40 1.64 11.00 6.19
C ALA A 40 0.53 9.94 6.11
N ALA A 41 0.25 9.21 7.19
CA ALA A 41 -0.84 8.23 7.22
C ALA A 41 -2.21 8.90 7.06
N ARG A 42 -2.42 10.08 7.67
CA ARG A 42 -3.65 10.83 7.52
C ARG A 42 -3.85 11.28 6.08
N ASP A 43 -2.82 11.85 5.47
CA ASP A 43 -2.86 12.32 4.07
C ASP A 43 -3.07 11.16 3.08
N TRP A 44 -2.39 10.03 3.31
CA TRP A 44 -2.59 8.80 2.54
C TRP A 44 -3.98 8.22 2.71
N SER A 45 -4.53 8.22 3.93
CA SER A 45 -5.88 7.74 4.19
C SER A 45 -6.93 8.60 3.49
N GLU A 46 -6.74 9.92 3.43
CA GLU A 46 -7.66 10.83 2.77
C GLU A 46 -7.59 10.66 1.25
N ARG A 47 -6.39 10.53 0.68
CA ARG A 47 -6.21 10.21 -0.75
C ARG A 47 -6.81 8.86 -1.12
N ALA A 48 -6.63 7.85 -0.27
CA ALA A 48 -7.21 6.52 -0.46
C ALA A 48 -8.74 6.56 -0.40
N LYS A 49 -9.31 7.29 0.57
CA LYS A 49 -10.75 7.52 0.67
C LYS A 49 -11.30 8.22 -0.56
N ARG A 50 -10.68 9.33 -1.01
CA ARG A 50 -11.10 10.03 -2.22
C ARG A 50 -11.05 9.14 -3.46
N LYS A 51 -9.97 8.38 -3.65
CA LYS A 51 -9.90 7.39 -4.75
C LYS A 51 -10.96 6.30 -4.63
N ALA A 52 -11.25 5.83 -3.43
CA ALA A 52 -12.28 4.82 -3.19
C ALA A 52 -13.69 5.38 -3.42
N GLU A 53 -13.93 6.64 -3.06
CA GLU A 53 -15.17 7.36 -3.37
C GLU A 53 -15.30 7.60 -4.88
N ASP A 54 -14.27 8.09 -5.57
CA ASP A 54 -14.26 8.26 -7.03
C ASP A 54 -14.53 6.94 -7.76
N LEU A 55 -13.94 5.84 -7.27
CA LEU A 55 -14.18 4.50 -7.78
C LEU A 55 -15.62 4.05 -7.49
N ARG A 56 -16.15 4.27 -6.28
CA ARG A 56 -17.55 3.99 -5.95
C ARG A 56 -18.50 4.79 -6.81
N ASP A 57 -18.27 6.07 -7.01
CA ASP A 57 -19.12 6.94 -7.84
C ASP A 57 -19.02 6.58 -9.31
N THR A 58 -17.85 6.17 -9.81
CA THR A 58 -17.70 5.66 -11.19
C THR A 58 -18.42 4.32 -11.36
N VAL A 59 -18.35 3.43 -10.37
CA VAL A 59 -19.03 2.13 -10.42
C VAL A 59 -20.54 2.29 -10.28
N ASN A 60 -21.00 3.16 -9.38
CA ASN A 60 -22.42 3.39 -9.09
C ASN A 60 -23.09 4.27 -10.16
N GLY A 61 -22.37 5.26 -10.70
CA GLY A 61 -22.81 6.12 -11.80
C GLY A 61 -22.84 5.40 -13.16
N LYS A 62 -22.09 4.30 -13.32
CA LYS A 62 -22.19 3.42 -14.49
C LYS A 62 -23.26 2.33 -14.37
N THR A 63 -23.86 2.13 -13.20
CA THR A 63 -24.95 1.16 -13.00
C THR A 63 -26.35 1.78 -13.01
N ALA A 64 -26.46 3.10 -13.12
CA ALA A 64 -27.74 3.82 -13.17
C ALA A 64 -28.10 4.36 -14.58
N GLY A 65 -27.40 3.90 -15.63
CA GLY A 65 -27.68 4.23 -17.04
C GLY A 65 -28.01 2.99 -17.85
#